data_AF-A0A3P6T5V5-F1
#
_entry.id   AF-A0A3P6T5V5-F1
#
_cell.length_a   1.000
_cell.length_b   1.000
_cell.length_c   1.000
_cell.angle_alpha   90.00
_cell.angle_beta   90.00
_cell.angle_gamma   90.00
#
_symmetry.space_group_name_H-M   'P 1'
#
loop_
_entity.id
_entity.type
_entity.pdbx_description
1 polymer ?
#
loop_
_entity_poly.entity_id
_entity_poly.type
_entity_poly.pdbx_seq_one_letter_code
_entity_poly.pdbx_strand_id
1 'polypeptide(L)'
;MEVEAMTDTLEAQQDQEVNLQDVFDVAVGSVINQLLFGYRFDEEHVGEFRDLKTIISAQMRDFAHPSASIVFLYPWLGKLPYFKDLLQTLISYRDRFYSFFDKQISEHKKNMNYDTDEAHDYVEAYLKEQKRREAEGDEESFR
;
A
#
# COMPACT_ATOMS: atom_id res chain seq x y z
N MET A 1 -3.62 0.83 21.81
CA MET A 1 -2.89 -0.14 20.93
C MET A 1 -3.89 -0.75 19.96
N GLU A 2 -3.48 -1.23 18.77
CA GLU A 2 -4.40 -1.78 17.75
C GLU A 2 -5.36 -2.85 18.28
N VAL A 3 -4.88 -3.68 19.22
CA VAL A 3 -5.70 -4.67 19.92
C VAL A 3 -6.84 -4.04 20.73
N GLU A 4 -6.63 -2.87 21.33
CA GLU A 4 -7.68 -2.12 22.04
C GLU A 4 -8.71 -1.59 21.05
N ALA A 5 -8.27 -0.98 19.93
CA ALA A 5 -9.20 -0.47 18.91
C ALA A 5 -10.04 -1.59 18.27
N MET A 6 -9.46 -2.77 18.07
CA MET A 6 -10.20 -3.97 17.66
C MET A 6 -11.22 -4.38 18.73
N THR A 7 -10.81 -4.38 20.00
CA THR A 7 -11.71 -4.73 21.13
C THR A 7 -12.88 -3.75 21.20
N ASP A 8 -12.62 -2.44 21.10
CA ASP A 8 -13.64 -1.39 21.07
C ASP A 8 -14.63 -1.59 19.91
N THR A 9 -14.12 -1.97 18.72
CA THR A 9 -14.96 -2.25 17.54
C THR A 9 -15.87 -3.46 17.77
N LEU A 10 -15.34 -4.52 18.40
CA LEU A 10 -16.11 -5.73 18.71
C LEU A 10 -17.15 -5.47 19.79
N GLU A 11 -16.82 -4.70 20.82
CA GLU A 11 -17.74 -4.30 21.89
C GLU A 11 -18.86 -3.41 21.35
N ALA A 12 -18.55 -2.47 20.44
CA ALA A 12 -19.55 -1.62 19.80
C ALA A 12 -20.55 -2.39 18.92
N GLN A 13 -20.20 -3.60 18.48
CA GLN A 13 -21.03 -4.46 17.62
C GLN A 13 -21.46 -5.76 18.31
N GLN A 14 -21.43 -5.81 19.64
CA GLN A 14 -21.61 -7.02 20.46
C GLN A 14 -22.87 -7.84 20.15
N ASP A 15 -23.95 -7.20 19.67
CA ASP A 15 -25.24 -7.86 19.34
C ASP A 15 -25.52 -7.95 17.83
N GLN A 16 -24.52 -7.71 16.98
CA GLN A 16 -24.64 -7.75 15.52
C GLN A 16 -23.72 -8.82 14.91
N GLU A 17 -24.04 -9.25 13.69
CA GLU A 17 -23.13 -10.13 12.94
C GLU A 17 -21.89 -9.34 12.53
N VAL A 18 -20.74 -9.66 13.14
CA VAL A 18 -19.47 -8.98 12.88
C VAL A 18 -18.65 -9.73 11.84
N ASN A 19 -18.20 -9.00 10.81
CA ASN A 19 -17.19 -9.51 9.89
C ASN A 19 -15.79 -9.40 10.52
N LEU A 20 -15.38 -10.44 11.26
CA LEU A 20 -14.07 -10.49 11.91
C LEU A 20 -12.91 -10.27 10.93
N GLN A 21 -13.02 -10.80 9.70
CA GLN A 21 -11.98 -10.62 8.70
C GLN A 21 -11.75 -9.13 8.39
N ASP A 22 -12.81 -8.33 8.29
CA ASP A 22 -12.68 -6.90 8.05
C ASP A 22 -11.99 -6.18 9.22
N VAL A 23 -12.32 -6.54 10.47
CA VAL A 23 -11.70 -6.00 11.68
C VAL A 23 -10.20 -6.29 11.71
N PHE A 24 -9.80 -7.53 11.42
CA PHE A 24 -8.38 -7.91 11.36
C PHE A 24 -7.66 -7.20 10.21
N ASP A 25 -8.28 -7.15 9.03
CA ASP A 25 -7.68 -6.53 7.85
C ASP A 25 -7.39 -5.04 8.10
N VAL A 26 -8.35 -4.30 8.69
CA VAL A 26 -8.16 -2.89 9.06
C VAL A 26 -7.05 -2.73 10.09
N ALA A 27 -7.03 -3.55 11.14
CA ALA A 27 -6.01 -3.46 12.19
C ALA A 27 -4.60 -3.73 11.63
N VAL A 28 -4.44 -4.76 10.81
CA VAL A 28 -3.15 -5.07 10.16
C VAL A 28 -2.74 -3.95 9.22
N GLY A 29 -3.67 -3.44 8.41
CA GLY A 29 -3.44 -2.28 7.55
C GLY A 29 -2.94 -1.07 8.32
N SER A 30 -3.58 -0.77 9.45
CA SER A 30 -3.24 0.36 10.32
C SER A 30 -1.88 0.21 10.99
N VAL A 31 -1.49 -0.99 11.43
CA VAL A 31 -0.12 -1.25 11.94
C VAL A 31 0.93 -0.93 10.88
N ILE A 32 0.72 -1.44 9.65
CA ILE A 32 1.67 -1.25 8.54
C ILE A 32 1.74 0.25 8.18
N ASN A 33 0.60 0.91 8.07
CA ASN A 33 0.56 2.31 7.68
C ASN A 33 1.14 3.23 8.77
N GLN A 34 0.91 2.90 10.04
CA GLN A 34 1.52 3.62 11.17
C GLN A 34 3.04 3.50 11.16
N LEU A 35 3.58 2.33 10.79
CA LEU A 35 5.02 2.11 10.67
C LEU A 35 5.61 2.90 9.48
N LEU A 36 4.90 2.93 8.35
CA LEU A 36 5.39 3.55 7.12
C LEU A 36 5.25 5.06 7.10
N PHE A 37 4.11 5.60 7.55
CA PHE A 37 3.72 7.01 7.35
C PHE A 37 3.25 7.69 8.64
N GLY A 38 3.38 7.03 9.79
CA GLY A 38 3.09 7.62 11.09
C GLY A 38 1.59 7.78 11.42
N TYR A 39 0.68 7.23 10.62
CA TYR A 39 -0.77 7.28 10.89
C TYR A 39 -1.52 5.96 10.63
N ARG A 40 -2.67 5.81 11.30
CA ARG A 40 -3.55 4.61 11.25
C ARG A 40 -4.76 4.87 10.37
N PHE A 41 -5.38 3.81 9.85
CA PHE A 41 -6.70 3.90 9.25
C PHE A 41 -7.75 3.90 10.36
N ASP A 42 -8.04 5.10 10.89
CA ASP A 42 -9.15 5.35 11.80
C ASP A 42 -10.48 5.52 11.05
N GLU A 43 -11.56 5.89 11.75
CA GLU A 43 -12.88 6.08 11.13
C GLU A 43 -12.86 7.08 9.97
N GLU A 44 -11.98 8.08 10.00
CA GLU A 44 -11.86 9.08 8.94
C GLU A 44 -11.14 8.53 7.70
N HIS A 45 -10.16 7.64 7.90
CA HIS A 45 -9.29 7.12 6.84
C HIS A 45 -9.60 5.66 6.43
N VAL A 46 -10.60 5.00 7.03
CA VAL A 46 -10.98 3.62 6.69
C VAL A 46 -11.39 3.46 5.21
N GLY A 47 -11.86 4.54 4.57
CA GLY A 47 -12.12 4.57 3.13
C GLY A 47 -10.87 4.32 2.28
N GLU A 48 -9.74 4.91 2.67
CA GLU A 48 -8.44 4.72 2.00
C GLU A 48 -7.99 3.26 2.08
N PHE A 49 -8.15 2.66 3.26
CA PHE A 49 -7.88 1.24 3.46
C PHE A 49 -8.75 0.35 2.57
N ARG A 50 -10.06 0.63 2.49
CA ARG A 50 -11.00 -0.14 1.67
C ARG A 50 -10.67 -0.05 0.18
N ASP A 51 -10.24 1.11 -0.30
CA ASP A 51 -9.78 1.29 -1.68
C ASP A 51 -8.52 0.46 -1.96
N LEU A 52 -7.53 0.51 -1.06
CA LEU A 52 -6.31 -0.28 -1.17
C LEU A 52 -6.62 -1.79 -1.14
N LYS A 53 -7.45 -2.24 -0.20
CA LYS A 53 -7.91 -3.64 -0.08
C LYS A 53 -8.63 -4.10 -1.34
N THR A 54 -9.44 -3.23 -1.95
CA THR A 54 -10.14 -3.53 -3.20
C THR A 54 -9.16 -3.72 -4.36
N ILE A 55 -8.14 -2.88 -4.47
CA ILE A 55 -7.07 -3.01 -5.48
C ILE A 55 -6.34 -4.35 -5.31
N ILE A 56 -5.91 -4.66 -4.08
CA ILE A 56 -5.17 -5.90 -3.77
C ILE A 56 -6.04 -7.13 -4.05
N SER A 57 -7.30 -7.12 -3.61
CA SER A 57 -8.22 -8.25 -3.81
C SER A 57 -8.51 -8.50 -5.30
N ALA A 58 -8.73 -7.43 -6.07
CA ALA A 58 -8.93 -7.54 -7.52
C ALA A 58 -7.67 -8.04 -8.22
N GLN A 59 -6.49 -7.55 -7.83
CA GLN A 59 -5.22 -8.05 -8.33
C GLN A 59 -5.05 -9.55 -8.04
N MET A 60 -5.24 -10.00 -6.79
CA MET A 60 -5.09 -11.40 -6.42
C MET A 60 -6.02 -12.31 -7.24
N ARG A 61 -7.29 -11.93 -7.39
CA ARG A 61 -8.27 -12.68 -8.17
C ARG A 61 -7.85 -12.79 -9.64
N ASP A 62 -7.46 -11.68 -10.25
CA ASP A 62 -7.17 -11.63 -11.68
C ASP A 62 -5.82 -12.31 -12.00
N PHE A 63 -4.83 -12.22 -11.11
CA PHE A 63 -3.56 -12.95 -11.21
C PHE A 63 -3.70 -14.45 -10.95
N ALA A 64 -4.72 -14.89 -10.20
CA ALA A 64 -5.02 -16.31 -10.02
C ALA A 64 -5.63 -16.97 -11.27
N HIS A 65 -6.12 -16.18 -12.23
CA HIS A 65 -6.69 -16.73 -13.46
C HIS A 65 -5.58 -17.26 -14.39
N PRO A 66 -5.71 -18.47 -14.98
CA PRO A 66 -4.65 -19.08 -15.80
C PRO A 66 -4.18 -18.21 -16.98
N SER A 67 -5.05 -17.37 -17.53
CA SER A 67 -4.68 -16.45 -18.61
C SER A 67 -3.64 -15.42 -18.17
N ALA A 68 -3.64 -14.99 -16.90
CA ALA A 68 -2.63 -14.07 -16.38
C ALA A 68 -1.25 -14.75 -16.38
N SER A 69 -1.16 -16.00 -15.93
CA SER A 69 0.08 -16.79 -15.96
C SER A 69 0.62 -16.95 -17.39
N ILE A 70 -0.26 -17.19 -18.37
CA ILE A 70 0.12 -17.31 -19.78
C ILE A 70 0.71 -16.00 -20.31
N VAL A 71 0.08 -14.85 -20.02
CA VAL A 71 0.60 -13.52 -20.43
C VAL A 71 1.93 -13.22 -19.75
N PHE A 72 2.10 -13.61 -18.49
CA PHE A 72 3.34 -13.40 -17.73
C PHE A 72 4.51 -14.23 -18.29
N LEU A 73 4.25 -15.48 -18.66
CA LEU A 73 5.24 -16.36 -19.29
C LEU A 73 5.61 -15.94 -20.72
N TYR A 74 4.66 -15.34 -21.44
CA TYR A 74 4.83 -14.93 -22.83
C TYR A 74 4.44 -13.46 -23.05
N PRO A 75 5.29 -12.49 -22.65
CA PRO A 75 4.95 -11.06 -22.69
C PRO A 75 4.57 -10.53 -24.09
N TRP A 76 5.05 -11.18 -25.15
CA TRP A 76 4.72 -10.82 -26.53
C TRP A 76 3.22 -11.00 -26.86
N LEU A 77 2.50 -11.84 -26.10
CA LEU A 77 1.05 -12.02 -26.25
C LEU A 77 0.28 -10.72 -26.02
N GLY A 78 0.80 -9.79 -25.23
CA GLY A 78 0.19 -8.47 -25.03
C GLY A 78 0.03 -7.63 -26.30
N LYS A 79 0.67 -8.01 -27.41
CA LYS A 79 0.47 -7.38 -28.73
C LYS A 79 -0.80 -7.87 -29.44
N LEU A 80 -1.38 -9.00 -29.01
CA LEU A 80 -2.59 -9.57 -29.59
C LEU A 80 -3.84 -8.90 -28.98
N PRO A 81 -4.89 -8.62 -29.78
CA PRO A 81 -6.07 -7.90 -29.31
C PRO A 81 -6.72 -8.52 -28.07
N TYR A 82 -6.80 -9.86 -28.01
CA TYR A 82 -7.42 -10.59 -26.89
C TYR A 82 -6.66 -10.45 -25.55
N PHE A 83 -5.32 -10.45 -25.59
CA PHE A 83 -4.51 -10.39 -24.37
C PHE A 83 -4.10 -8.97 -24.00
N LYS A 84 -4.29 -8.00 -24.89
CA LYS A 84 -3.99 -6.59 -24.66
C LYS A 84 -4.78 -6.04 -23.47
N ASP A 85 -6.09 -6.28 -23.44
CA ASP A 85 -6.97 -5.76 -22.38
C ASP A 85 -6.67 -6.42 -21.02
N LEU A 86 -6.31 -7.71 -21.04
CA LEU A 86 -5.85 -8.43 -19.85
C LEU A 86 -4.53 -7.83 -19.34
N LEU A 87 -3.53 -7.64 -20.19
CA LEU A 87 -2.26 -7.05 -19.79
C LEU A 87 -2.44 -5.62 -19.28
N GLN A 88 -3.29 -4.81 -19.92
CA GLN A 88 -3.62 -3.47 -19.47
C GLN A 88 -4.28 -3.47 -18.09
N THR A 89 -5.23 -4.38 -17.84
CA THR A 89 -5.85 -4.56 -16.53
C THR A 89 -4.81 -4.92 -15.46
N LEU A 90 -3.94 -5.89 -15.74
CA LEU A 90 -2.89 -6.32 -14.81
C LEU A 90 -1.90 -5.19 -14.48
N ILE A 91 -1.51 -4.39 -15.48
CA ILE A 91 -0.65 -3.21 -15.30
C ILE A 91 -1.39 -2.13 -14.51
N SER A 92 -2.69 -1.93 -14.74
CA SER A 92 -3.45 -0.90 -14.03
C SER A 92 -3.53 -1.13 -12.52
N TYR A 93 -3.52 -2.40 -12.06
CA TYR A 93 -3.48 -2.70 -10.63
C TYR A 93 -2.18 -2.22 -9.99
N ARG A 94 -1.06 -2.48 -10.65
CA ARG A 94 0.25 -1.98 -10.24
C ARG A 94 0.26 -0.45 -10.18
N ASP A 95 -0.22 0.21 -11.23
CA ASP A 95 -0.20 1.67 -11.31
C ASP A 95 -1.07 2.32 -10.23
N ARG A 96 -2.27 1.75 -9.97
CA ARG A 96 -3.15 2.22 -8.88
C ARG A 96 -2.55 1.98 -7.50
N PHE A 97 -1.91 0.83 -7.30
CA PHE A 97 -1.24 0.50 -6.04
C PHE A 97 -0.07 1.47 -5.77
N TYR A 98 0.80 1.71 -6.74
CA TYR A 98 1.89 2.68 -6.57
C TYR A 98 1.37 4.10 -6.41
N SER A 99 0.35 4.51 -7.18
CA SER A 99 -0.24 5.84 -7.07
C SER A 99 -0.77 6.14 -5.65
N PHE A 100 -1.27 5.12 -4.94
CA PHE A 100 -1.69 5.27 -3.55
C PHE A 100 -0.51 5.64 -2.64
N PHE A 101 0.60 4.91 -2.72
CA PHE A 101 1.79 5.18 -1.91
C PHE A 101 2.55 6.43 -2.38
N ASP A 102 2.59 6.71 -3.68
CA ASP A 102 3.21 7.93 -4.23
C ASP A 102 2.55 9.20 -3.68
N LYS A 103 1.22 9.17 -3.52
CA LYS A 103 0.47 10.25 -2.86
C LYS A 103 0.93 10.42 -1.41
N GLN A 104 1.01 9.33 -0.65
CA GLN A 104 1.44 9.36 0.75
C GLN A 104 2.88 9.86 0.89
N ILE A 105 3.81 9.34 0.09
CA ILE A 105 5.21 9.78 0.04
C ILE A 105 5.30 11.27 -0.30
N SER A 106 4.48 11.74 -1.25
CA SER A 106 4.47 13.15 -1.66
C SER A 106 3.99 14.07 -0.54
N GLU A 107 2.94 13.70 0.18
CA GLU A 107 2.49 14.46 1.36
C GLU A 107 3.55 14.44 2.47
N HIS A 108 4.18 13.29 2.70
CA HIS A 108 5.22 13.14 3.69
C HIS A 108 6.42 14.05 3.40
N LYS A 109 6.90 14.07 2.14
CA LYS A 109 8.00 14.93 1.68
C LYS A 109 7.74 16.43 1.87
N LYS A 110 6.48 16.89 1.87
CA LYS A 110 6.14 18.31 2.09
C LYS A 110 6.31 18.74 3.54
N ASN A 111 6.06 17.83 4.48
CA ASN A 111 6.08 18.11 5.91
C ASN A 111 7.42 17.72 6.57
N MET A 112 8.29 17.04 5.83
CA MET A 112 9.55 16.50 6.32
C MET A 112 10.60 17.59 6.56
N ASN A 113 11.24 17.55 7.73
CA ASN A 113 12.38 18.41 8.02
C ASN A 113 13.69 17.67 7.72
N TYR A 114 14.35 18.03 6.63
CA TYR A 114 15.62 17.40 6.22
C TYR A 114 16.84 17.87 7.04
N ASP A 115 16.68 18.87 7.89
CA ASP A 115 17.79 19.45 8.66
C ASP A 115 18.00 18.74 10.02
N THR A 116 17.15 17.75 10.35
CA THR A 116 17.26 16.93 11.56
C THR A 116 17.48 15.46 11.21
N ASP A 117 18.27 14.77 12.03
CA ASP A 117 18.47 13.32 11.94
C ASP A 117 17.29 12.51 12.53
N GLU A 118 16.38 13.17 13.26
CA GLU A 118 15.19 12.53 13.84
C GLU A 118 14.17 12.20 12.75
N ALA A 119 13.78 10.93 12.63
CA ALA A 119 12.71 10.49 11.73
C ALA A 119 11.50 10.03 12.53
N HIS A 120 10.30 10.41 12.09
CA HIS A 120 9.04 10.09 12.75
C HIS A 120 8.45 8.76 12.28
N ASP A 121 8.80 8.32 11.08
CA ASP A 121 8.43 7.01 10.53
C ASP A 121 9.50 6.44 9.60
N TYR A 122 9.22 5.24 9.10
CA TYR A 122 10.16 4.51 8.26
C TYR A 122 10.44 5.20 6.92
N VAL A 123 9.44 5.82 6.29
CA VAL A 123 9.60 6.48 5.00
C VAL A 123 10.45 7.73 5.14
N GLU A 124 10.25 8.53 6.19
CA GLU A 124 11.12 9.65 6.49
C GLU A 124 12.58 9.21 6.72
N ALA A 125 12.78 8.17 7.52
CA ALA A 125 14.12 7.62 7.78
C ALA A 125 14.81 7.18 6.48
N TYR A 126 14.07 6.49 5.61
CA TYR A 126 14.56 6.05 4.32
C TYR A 126 14.94 7.23 3.41
N LEU A 127 14.08 8.24 3.30
CA LEU A 127 14.33 9.40 2.44
C LEU A 127 15.50 10.27 2.92
N LYS A 128 15.68 10.41 4.24
CA LYS A 128 16.84 11.10 4.82
C LYS A 128 18.13 10.36 4.55
N GLU A 129 18.16 9.04 4.76
CA GLU A 129 19.32 8.21 4.48
C GLU A 129 19.66 8.22 2.98
N GLN A 130 18.66 8.13 2.09
CA GLN A 130 18.85 8.26 0.65
C GLN A 130 19.57 9.58 0.31
N LYS A 131 19.05 10.72 0.81
CA LYS A 131 19.66 12.04 0.57
C LYS A 131 21.09 12.14 1.12
N ARG A 132 21.35 11.55 2.30
CA ARG A 132 22.70 11.51 2.90
C ARG A 132 23.69 10.78 2.00
N ARG A 133 23.29 9.63 1.43
CA ARG A 133 24.13 8.82 0.54
C ARG A 133 24.38 9.46 -0.81
N GLU A 134 23.36 10.09 -1.39
CA GLU A 134 23.50 10.88 -2.60
C GLU A 134 24.51 12.01 -2.39
N ALA A 135 24.50 12.68 -1.23
CA ALA A 135 25.49 13.70 -0.87
C ALA A 135 26.91 13.15 -0.68
N GLU A 136 27.05 11.87 -0.31
CA GLU A 136 28.32 11.15 -0.17
C GLU A 136 28.83 10.56 -1.51
N GLY A 137 28.06 10.72 -2.60
CA GLY A 137 28.41 10.24 -3.94
C GLY A 137 27.98 8.80 -4.24
N ASP A 138 27.13 8.20 -3.40
CA ASP A 138 26.53 6.88 -3.63
C ASP A 138 25.16 7.05 -4.30
N GLU A 139 25.16 7.02 -5.63
CA GLU A 139 23.94 7.10 -6.46
C GLU A 139 23.33 5.72 -6.80
N GLU A 140 23.95 4.61 -6.38
CA GLU A 140 23.51 3.25 -6.75
C GLU A 140 22.68 2.55 -5.68
N SER A 141 22.94 2.82 -4.38
CA SER A 141 22.28 2.09 -3.29
C SER A 141 20.76 2.27 -3.19
N PHE A 142 20.21 3.33 -3.78
CA PHE A 142 18.79 3.73 -3.66
C PHE A 142 18.09 3.90 -5.02
N ARG A 143 18.67 3.36 -6.09
CA ARG A 143 18.18 3.51 -7.47
C ARG A 143 17.22 2.42 -7.92
#